data_AF-A0A060C8C9-F1
#
_entry.id   AF-A0A060C8C9-F1
#
_cell.length_a   1.000
_cell.length_b   1.000
_cell.length_c   1.000
_cell.angle_alpha   90.00
_cell.angle_beta   90.00
_cell.angle_gamma   90.00
#
_symmetry.space_group_name_H-M   'P 1'
#
loop_
_entity.id
_entity.type
_entity.pdbx_description
1 polymer ?
#
loop_
_entity_poly.entity_id
_entity_poly.type
_entity_poly.pdbx_seq_one_letter_code
_entity_poly.pdbx_strand_id
1 'polypeptide(L)'
;TTTPPTGNHLGPTISFRGIDNAAYYRLVDDQRQYYMDYTGTGNSLNVGNPHSLQLVMDSLRYWVLEMHVDGFRFDLASALAREFYDVDRLAAFFELVQQDPVISQVKLIAEPWDVGPGGYQVGNFPPQWSEWNGKYRDAVRDFWRGEPN
;
A
#
# COMPACT_ATOMS: atom_id res chain seq x y z
N THR A 1 19.19 -12.57 14.49
CA THR A 1 19.76 -12.42 13.14
C THR A 1 18.74 -11.73 12.27
N THR A 2 18.70 -10.40 12.31
CA THR A 2 17.83 -9.59 11.44
C THR A 2 18.41 -9.62 10.04
N THR A 3 17.69 -10.23 9.11
CA THR A 3 17.98 -10.14 7.67
C THR A 3 18.15 -8.65 7.33
N PRO A 4 19.27 -8.22 6.71
CA PRO A 4 19.40 -6.84 6.29
C PRO A 4 18.25 -6.52 5.31
N PRO A 5 17.63 -5.33 5.37
CA PRO A 5 16.56 -4.99 4.45
C PRO A 5 17.08 -5.09 3.02
N THR A 6 16.62 -6.10 2.28
CA THR A 6 17.06 -6.34 0.91
C THR A 6 16.59 -5.24 -0.05
N GLY A 7 15.61 -4.42 0.37
CA GLY A 7 15.02 -3.35 -0.44
C GLY A 7 15.65 -1.96 -0.27
N ASN A 8 16.51 -1.72 0.72
CA ASN A 8 17.06 -0.38 0.98
C ASN A 8 18.23 -0.04 0.03
N HIS A 9 18.88 1.11 0.22
CA HIS A 9 20.00 1.59 -0.60
C HIS A 9 21.19 0.62 -0.75
N LEU A 10 21.35 -0.35 0.17
CA LEU A 10 22.36 -1.42 0.10
C LEU A 10 21.86 -2.67 -0.66
N GLY A 11 20.58 -2.71 -1.02
CA GLY A 11 19.97 -3.76 -1.81
C GLY A 11 20.50 -3.85 -3.24
N PRO A 12 20.17 -4.92 -3.97
CA PRO A 12 20.59 -5.10 -5.36
C PRO A 12 19.83 -4.18 -6.33
N THR A 13 20.46 -3.85 -7.47
CA THR A 13 19.83 -3.15 -8.59
C THR A 13 19.36 -4.16 -9.62
N ILE A 14 18.05 -4.43 -9.68
CA ILE A 14 17.49 -5.48 -10.57
C ILE A 14 16.48 -4.90 -11.58
N SER A 15 15.63 -3.96 -11.16
CA SER A 15 14.54 -3.42 -11.99
C SER A 15 14.39 -1.91 -11.79
N PHE A 16 13.35 -1.45 -11.08
CA PHE A 16 12.99 -0.03 -10.93
C PHE A 16 14.13 0.89 -10.52
N ARG A 17 15.02 0.44 -9.62
CA ARG A 17 16.21 1.22 -9.21
C ARG A 17 17.14 1.56 -10.38
N GLY A 18 17.29 0.64 -11.34
CA GLY A 18 18.15 0.82 -12.51
C GLY A 18 17.48 1.56 -13.66
N ILE A 19 16.13 1.60 -13.68
CA ILE A 19 15.36 2.30 -14.70
C ILE A 19 15.21 3.78 -14.32
N ASP A 20 14.55 4.04 -13.18
CA ASP A 20 14.40 5.40 -12.64
C ASP A 20 14.09 5.33 -11.13
N ASN A 21 15.13 5.41 -10.32
CA ASN A 21 15.01 5.24 -8.89
C ASN A 21 14.12 6.30 -8.22
N ALA A 22 14.18 7.55 -8.67
CA ALA A 22 13.47 8.67 -8.04
C ALA A 22 11.99 8.71 -8.46
N ALA A 23 11.66 8.21 -9.65
CA ALA A 23 10.28 8.07 -10.07
C ALA A 23 9.56 6.94 -9.32
N TYR A 24 10.22 5.78 -9.15
CA TYR A 24 9.58 4.59 -8.59
C TYR A 24 9.60 4.51 -7.06
N TYR A 25 10.62 5.04 -6.39
CA TYR A 25 10.74 4.93 -4.94
C TYR A 25 10.66 6.28 -4.25
N ARG A 26 10.10 6.29 -3.03
CA ARG A 26 10.15 7.47 -2.17
C ARG A 26 11.54 7.63 -1.58
N LEU A 27 12.17 8.77 -1.86
CA LEU A 27 13.50 9.11 -1.37
C LEU A 27 13.39 10.12 -0.23
N VAL A 28 14.38 10.13 0.66
CA VAL A 28 14.48 11.18 1.69
C VAL A 28 14.87 12.50 1.01
N ASP A 29 14.08 13.55 1.21
CA ASP A 29 14.21 14.83 0.48
C ASP A 29 15.65 15.39 0.52
N ASP A 30 16.25 15.44 1.72
CA ASP A 30 17.60 15.97 1.94
C ASP A 30 18.72 14.95 1.69
N GLN A 31 18.39 13.66 1.58
CA GLN A 31 19.35 12.59 1.43
C GLN A 31 18.83 11.53 0.46
N ARG A 32 18.76 11.88 -0.82
CA ARG A 32 18.16 11.05 -1.89
C ARG A 32 18.81 9.68 -2.10
N GLN A 33 19.96 9.42 -1.48
CA GLN A 33 20.57 8.10 -1.41
C GLN A 33 19.81 7.13 -0.48
N TYR A 34 18.98 7.64 0.43
CA TYR A 34 18.18 6.87 1.37
C TYR A 34 16.70 6.87 0.94
N TYR A 35 16.01 5.80 1.34
CA TYR A 35 14.64 5.51 0.98
C TYR A 35 13.74 5.75 2.19
N MET A 36 12.56 6.33 1.96
CA MET A 36 11.49 6.36 2.96
C MET A 36 10.86 4.97 3.03
N ASP A 37 10.72 4.44 4.24
CA ASP A 37 10.19 3.09 4.49
C ASP A 37 8.94 3.15 5.37
N TYR A 38 7.77 3.16 4.73
CA TYR A 38 6.47 3.06 5.38
C TYR A 38 5.94 1.62 5.43
N THR A 39 6.63 0.68 4.80
CA THR A 39 6.23 -0.73 4.70
C THR A 39 7.02 -1.63 5.65
N GLY A 40 8.14 -1.15 6.20
CA GLY A 40 9.08 -1.92 7.02
C GLY A 40 9.94 -2.87 6.20
N THR A 41 10.04 -2.67 4.88
CA THR A 41 10.74 -3.57 3.94
C THR A 41 11.97 -2.94 3.28
N GLY A 42 12.32 -1.73 3.69
CA GLY A 42 13.50 -0.97 3.26
C GLY A 42 13.25 0.07 2.17
N ASN A 43 12.08 0.07 1.52
CA ASN A 43 11.66 1.10 0.57
C ASN A 43 10.12 1.16 0.49
N SER A 44 9.60 2.24 -0.07
CA SER A 44 8.17 2.35 -0.40
C SER A 44 7.98 2.90 -1.81
N LEU A 45 7.01 2.34 -2.54
CA LEU A 45 6.68 2.76 -3.90
C LEU A 45 6.15 4.21 -3.90
N ASN A 46 6.58 5.00 -4.86
CA ASN A 46 6.14 6.37 -5.03
C ASN A 46 4.86 6.45 -5.87
N VAL A 47 3.72 6.23 -5.23
CA VAL A 47 2.39 6.38 -5.86
C VAL A 47 2.02 7.83 -6.19
N GLY A 48 2.79 8.83 -5.72
CA GLY A 48 2.63 10.23 -6.14
C GLY A 48 3.20 10.51 -7.53
N ASN A 49 4.04 9.60 -8.08
CA ASN A 49 4.51 9.73 -9.45
C ASN A 49 3.48 9.13 -10.44
N PRO A 50 3.03 9.88 -11.47
CA PRO A 50 2.04 9.41 -12.43
C PRO A 50 2.41 8.09 -13.13
N HIS A 51 3.69 7.85 -13.43
CA HIS A 51 4.13 6.63 -14.10
C HIS A 51 4.13 5.41 -13.18
N SER A 52 4.50 5.60 -11.91
CA SER A 52 4.40 4.56 -10.89
C SER A 52 2.93 4.20 -10.63
N LEU A 53 2.06 5.20 -10.58
CA LEU A 53 0.63 5.00 -10.41
C LEU A 53 0.02 4.28 -11.62
N GLN A 54 0.39 4.69 -12.83
CA GLN A 54 -0.02 4.02 -14.07
C GLN A 54 0.39 2.55 -14.07
N LEU A 55 1.62 2.24 -13.67
CA LEU A 55 2.11 0.86 -13.57
C LEU A 55 1.21 0.01 -12.64
N VAL A 56 0.82 0.56 -11.47
CA VAL A 56 -0.08 -0.13 -10.54
C VAL A 56 -1.45 -0.35 -11.17
N MET A 57 -2.04 0.69 -11.77
CA MET A 57 -3.37 0.60 -12.40
C MET A 57 -3.38 -0.40 -13.56
N ASP A 58 -2.36 -0.38 -14.41
CA ASP A 58 -2.24 -1.31 -15.54
C ASP A 58 -2.01 -2.75 -15.06
N SER A 59 -1.25 -2.94 -13.96
CA SER A 59 -1.10 -4.25 -13.34
C SER A 59 -2.45 -4.80 -12.84
N LEU A 60 -3.24 -3.98 -12.15
CA LEU A 60 -4.57 -4.38 -11.67
C LEU A 60 -5.48 -4.75 -12.85
N ARG A 61 -5.54 -3.92 -13.90
CA ARG A 61 -6.34 -4.21 -15.10
C ARG A 61 -5.89 -5.51 -15.78
N TYR A 62 -4.58 -5.73 -15.92
CA TYR A 62 -4.04 -6.94 -16.49
C TYR A 62 -4.52 -8.19 -15.74
N TRP A 63 -4.44 -8.18 -14.40
CA TRP A 63 -4.90 -9.30 -13.60
C TRP A 63 -6.40 -9.54 -13.70
N VAL A 64 -7.21 -8.49 -13.85
CA VAL A 64 -8.66 -8.63 -14.03
C VAL A 64 -9.02 -9.13 -15.43
N LEU A 65 -8.48 -8.49 -16.48
CA LEU A 65 -8.89 -8.75 -17.86
C LEU A 65 -8.25 -10.00 -18.45
N GLU A 66 -6.95 -10.17 -18.26
CA GLU A 66 -6.20 -11.27 -18.89
C GLU A 66 -6.21 -12.52 -18.00
N MET A 67 -6.05 -12.32 -16.69
CA MET A 67 -5.93 -13.42 -15.73
C MET A 67 -7.25 -13.76 -15.03
N HIS A 68 -8.33 -13.01 -15.31
CA HIS A 68 -9.68 -13.23 -14.77
C HIS A 68 -9.74 -13.28 -13.23
N VAL A 69 -8.98 -12.41 -12.56
CA VAL A 69 -9.03 -12.26 -11.11
C VAL A 69 -10.28 -11.48 -10.69
N ASP A 70 -11.05 -12.03 -9.74
CA ASP A 70 -12.33 -11.45 -9.25
C ASP A 70 -12.18 -10.36 -8.16
N GLY A 71 -10.95 -10.07 -7.73
CA GLY A 71 -10.67 -9.07 -6.70
C GLY A 71 -9.30 -9.18 -6.08
N PHE A 72 -8.95 -8.15 -5.30
CA PHE A 72 -7.63 -7.98 -4.70
C PHE A 72 -7.75 -7.74 -3.20
N ARG A 73 -6.78 -8.30 -2.47
CA ARG A 73 -6.48 -7.91 -1.09
C ARG A 73 -5.18 -7.13 -1.10
N PHE A 74 -5.27 -5.84 -0.84
CA PHE A 74 -4.14 -4.92 -0.77
C PHE A 74 -3.46 -5.04 0.59
N ASP A 75 -2.21 -5.47 0.55
CA ASP A 75 -1.29 -5.45 1.69
C ASP A 75 -0.88 -4.01 2.00
N LEU A 76 -0.87 -3.65 3.29
CA LEU A 76 -0.53 -2.30 3.77
C LEU A 76 -1.17 -1.18 2.92
N ALA A 77 -2.48 -1.26 2.71
CA ALA A 77 -3.18 -0.38 1.76
C ALA A 77 -3.04 1.12 2.12
N SER A 78 -2.85 1.44 3.41
CA SER A 78 -2.54 2.81 3.86
C SER A 78 -1.27 3.39 3.23
N ALA A 79 -0.27 2.56 2.90
CA ALA A 79 0.97 3.03 2.26
C ALA A 79 0.73 3.51 0.82
N LEU A 80 -0.29 2.98 0.12
CA LEU A 80 -0.72 3.44 -1.20
C LEU A 80 -1.55 4.73 -1.14
N ALA A 81 -2.03 5.09 0.05
CA ALA A 81 -2.82 6.30 0.31
C ALA A 81 -1.96 7.48 0.82
N ARG A 82 -0.65 7.27 1.02
CA ARG A 82 0.23 8.36 1.48
C ARG A 82 0.51 9.31 0.34
N GLU A 83 0.23 10.60 0.51
CA GLU A 83 0.74 11.66 -0.37
C GLU A 83 1.54 12.66 0.45
N PHE A 84 2.76 12.96 -0.01
CA PHE A 84 3.76 13.81 0.64
C PHE A 84 4.19 13.41 2.07
N TYR A 85 3.32 13.43 3.09
CA TYR A 85 3.61 12.97 4.46
C TYR A 85 2.39 12.42 5.21
N ASP A 86 1.17 12.74 4.77
CA ASP A 86 -0.08 12.32 5.41
C ASP A 86 -0.82 11.27 4.58
N VAL A 87 -1.60 10.44 5.25
CA VAL A 87 -2.58 9.56 4.59
C VAL A 87 -3.79 10.42 4.26
N ASP A 88 -3.82 10.94 3.04
CA ASP A 88 -4.99 11.68 2.56
C ASP A 88 -6.04 10.68 2.06
N ARG A 89 -7.28 10.86 2.50
CA ARG A 89 -8.42 10.07 2.02
C ARG A 89 -8.70 10.32 0.53
N LEU A 90 -8.17 11.42 -0.03
CA LEU A 90 -8.25 11.80 -1.44
C LEU A 90 -7.01 11.40 -2.26
N ALA A 91 -6.23 10.42 -1.78
CA ALA A 91 -5.07 9.94 -2.54
C ALA A 91 -5.48 9.58 -3.98
N ALA A 92 -4.75 10.12 -4.96
CA ALA A 92 -5.03 9.96 -6.39
C ALA A 92 -5.26 8.49 -6.80
N PHE A 93 -4.61 7.55 -6.11
CA PHE A 93 -4.84 6.11 -6.30
C PHE A 93 -6.30 5.69 -6.07
N PHE A 94 -6.94 6.12 -4.99
CA PHE A 94 -8.32 5.71 -4.70
C PHE A 94 -9.31 6.31 -5.68
N GLU A 95 -9.14 7.57 -6.06
CA GLU A 95 -9.98 8.21 -7.07
C GLU A 95 -9.88 7.48 -8.42
N LEU A 96 -8.66 7.12 -8.84
CA LEU A 96 -8.44 6.38 -10.08
C LEU A 96 -9.05 4.96 -10.02
N VAL A 97 -8.92 4.25 -8.90
CA VAL A 97 -9.53 2.92 -8.72
C VAL A 97 -11.06 3.01 -8.80
N GLN A 98 -11.65 4.03 -8.17
CA GLN A 98 -13.10 4.20 -8.15
C GLN A 98 -13.68 4.61 -9.52
N GLN A 99 -12.93 5.40 -10.30
CA GLN A 99 -13.33 5.84 -11.64
C GLN A 99 -13.05 4.80 -12.73
N ASP A 100 -12.18 3.81 -12.45
CA ASP A 100 -11.81 2.82 -13.44
C ASP A 100 -12.96 1.85 -13.76
N PRO A 101 -13.35 1.68 -15.04
CA PRO A 101 -14.49 0.85 -15.42
C PRO A 101 -14.28 -0.65 -15.21
N VAL A 102 -13.03 -1.10 -15.03
CA VAL A 102 -12.68 -2.52 -14.84
C VAL A 102 -12.47 -2.81 -13.35
N ILE A 103 -11.60 -2.04 -12.69
CA ILE A 103 -11.19 -2.28 -11.31
C ILE A 103 -12.34 -1.97 -10.34
N SER A 104 -13.20 -0.99 -10.63
CA SER A 104 -14.37 -0.68 -9.79
C SER A 104 -15.42 -1.81 -9.73
N GLN A 105 -15.32 -2.82 -10.62
CA GLN A 105 -16.26 -3.93 -10.70
C GLN A 105 -15.81 -5.17 -9.91
N VAL A 106 -14.57 -5.19 -9.41
CA VAL A 106 -14.00 -6.32 -8.66
C VAL A 106 -14.00 -6.08 -7.16
N LYS A 107 -13.78 -7.12 -6.37
CA LYS A 107 -13.75 -7.00 -4.91
C LYS A 107 -12.44 -6.34 -4.47
N LEU A 108 -12.54 -5.28 -3.67
CA LEU A 108 -11.38 -4.57 -3.14
C LEU A 108 -11.34 -4.73 -1.62
N ILE A 109 -10.29 -5.38 -1.11
CA ILE A 109 -10.08 -5.60 0.31
C ILE A 109 -8.81 -4.89 0.75
N ALA A 110 -8.87 -4.07 1.79
CA ALA A 110 -7.73 -3.35 2.32
C ALA A 110 -7.27 -3.91 3.67
N GLU A 111 -5.95 -3.95 3.88
CA GLU A 111 -5.36 -3.87 5.21
C GLU A 111 -5.22 -2.38 5.60
N PRO A 112 -6.06 -1.87 6.50
CA PRO A 112 -6.20 -0.45 6.74
C PRO A 112 -5.16 0.07 7.75
N TRP A 113 -3.94 -0.46 7.72
CA TRP A 113 -2.83 0.04 8.53
C TRP A 113 -1.49 -0.10 7.80
N ASP A 114 -0.57 0.84 8.05
CA ASP A 114 0.85 0.73 7.74
C ASP A 114 1.71 0.95 9.00
N VAL A 115 3.02 0.75 8.89
CA VAL A 115 3.94 0.89 10.05
C VAL A 115 4.37 2.34 10.32
N GLY A 116 4.00 3.28 9.43
CA GLY A 116 4.35 4.68 9.56
C GLY A 116 3.44 5.45 10.53
N PRO A 117 3.87 6.65 10.96
CA PRO A 117 3.03 7.53 11.79
C PRO A 117 1.74 7.88 11.04
N GLY A 118 0.59 7.78 11.71
CA GLY A 118 -0.73 8.00 11.09
C GLY A 118 -1.23 6.87 10.19
N GLY A 119 -0.54 5.72 10.18
CA GLY A 119 -0.86 4.60 9.30
C GLY A 119 -2.20 3.90 9.56
N TYR A 120 -2.73 3.99 10.78
CA TYR A 120 -3.96 3.29 11.17
C TYR A 120 -5.22 4.01 10.65
N GLN A 121 -5.84 3.42 9.63
CA GLN A 121 -6.92 3.99 8.82
C GLN A 121 -8.19 3.12 8.82
N VAL A 122 -8.40 2.32 9.87
CA VAL A 122 -9.62 1.51 10.02
C VAL A 122 -10.86 2.41 9.99
N GLY A 123 -11.76 2.15 9.06
CA GLY A 123 -13.01 2.86 8.81
C GLY A 123 -12.87 4.08 7.91
N ASN A 124 -11.68 4.35 7.37
CA ASN A 124 -11.40 5.54 6.56
C ASN A 124 -11.29 5.25 5.06
N PHE A 125 -11.47 3.99 4.62
CA PHE A 125 -11.42 3.65 3.20
C PHE A 125 -12.69 4.10 2.46
N PRO A 126 -12.58 4.37 1.13
CA PRO A 126 -13.72 4.75 0.32
C PRO A 126 -14.83 3.68 0.29
N PRO A 127 -16.07 4.06 -0.08
CA PRO A 127 -17.12 3.10 -0.40
C PRO A 127 -16.65 2.10 -1.46
N GLN A 128 -17.17 0.88 -1.44
CA GLN A 128 -16.74 -0.31 -2.23
C GLN A 128 -15.57 -1.11 -1.63
N TRP A 129 -14.80 -0.54 -0.71
CA TRP A 129 -13.73 -1.26 -0.04
C TRP A 129 -14.24 -2.06 1.17
N SER A 130 -13.79 -3.30 1.27
CA SER A 130 -13.91 -4.09 2.50
C SER A 130 -12.61 -3.99 3.29
N GLU A 131 -12.69 -3.86 4.60
CA GLU A 131 -11.51 -3.72 5.45
C GLU A 131 -11.30 -4.94 6.33
N TRP A 132 -10.03 -5.30 6.53
CA TRP A 132 -9.67 -6.27 7.57
C TRP A 132 -9.90 -5.67 8.96
N ASN A 133 -10.85 -6.25 9.70
CA ASN A 133 -11.20 -5.77 11.02
C ASN A 133 -10.27 -6.35 12.10
N GLY A 134 -9.14 -5.67 12.33
CA GLY A 134 -8.20 -6.00 13.40
C GLY A 134 -8.85 -5.97 14.80
N LYS A 135 -9.78 -5.04 15.05
CA LYS A 135 -10.51 -4.95 16.33
C LYS A 135 -11.34 -6.20 16.61
N TYR A 136 -12.01 -6.74 15.58
CA TYR A 136 -12.76 -7.98 15.72
C TYR A 136 -11.86 -9.17 16.08
N ARG A 137 -10.72 -9.31 15.38
CA ARG A 137 -9.73 -10.35 15.68
C ARG A 137 -9.28 -10.29 17.14
N ASP A 138 -8.92 -9.10 17.61
CA ASP A 138 -8.38 -8.92 18.96
C ASP A 138 -9.49 -9.13 20.02
N ALA A 139 -10.67 -8.55 19.84
CA ALA A 139 -11.81 -8.74 20.75
C ALA A 139 -12.24 -10.21 20.90
N VAL A 140 -12.31 -10.97 19.79
CA VAL A 140 -12.67 -12.40 19.85
C VAL A 140 -11.57 -13.19 20.56
N ARG A 141 -10.30 -12.89 20.29
CA ARG A 141 -9.18 -13.58 20.93
C ARG A 141 -9.16 -13.32 22.44
N ASP A 142 -9.37 -12.07 22.86
CA ASP A 142 -9.31 -11.67 24.26
C ASP A 142 -10.52 -12.23 25.03
N PHE A 143 -11.71 -12.28 24.41
CA PHE A 143 -12.88 -12.98 24.93
C PHE A 143 -12.58 -14.46 25.24
N TRP A 144 -11.96 -15.20 24.31
CA TRP A 144 -11.61 -16.60 24.52
C TRP A 144 -10.42 -16.80 25.48
N ARG A 145 -9.55 -15.80 25.63
CA ARG A 145 -8.43 -15.80 26.57
C ARG A 145 -8.90 -15.56 28.01
N GLY A 146 -10.11 -15.05 28.22
CA GLY A 146 -10.68 -14.75 29.54
C GLY A 146 -10.14 -13.45 30.14
N GLU A 147 -9.61 -12.54 29.33
CA GLU A 147 -9.28 -11.20 29.81
C GLU A 147 -10.57 -10.41 30.10
N PRO A 148 -10.68 -9.73 31.26
CA PRO A 148 -11.80 -8.85 31.52
C PRO A 148 -11.67 -7.60 30.64
N ASN A 149 -12.75 -7.25 29.93
CA ASN A 149 -12.87 -5.99 29.19
C ASN A 149 -12.77 -4.77 30.11
#